data_AF-A0A9W9YQY8-F1
#
_entry.id   AF-A0A9W9YQY8-F1
#
_cell.length_a   1.000
_cell.length_b   1.000
_cell.length_c   1.000
_cell.angle_alpha   90.00
_cell.angle_beta   90.00
_cell.angle_gamma   90.00
#
_symmetry.space_group_name_H-M   'P 1'
#
loop_
_entity.id
_entity.type
_entity.pdbx_description
1 polymer ?
#
loop_
_entity_poly.entity_id
_entity_poly.type
_entity_poly.pdbx_seq_one_letter_code
_entity_poly.pdbx_strand_id
1 'polypeptide(L)'
;MSVHGFVKIVEFWLLKLHDDGKNKQNEHEVHKALKRLKDALHHHPLFDARRLHLLAYHNLLRGKKDKCKAKLRKCCSRSKRMGLWLEVEWANKNMKEWFNDEKESEESEKGYQGTSMFTLPKPTRD
;
A
#
# COMPACT_ATOMS: atom_id res chain seq x y z
N MET A 1 5.09 -20.37 5.78
CA MET A 1 5.39 -18.99 5.30
C MET A 1 4.75 -18.01 6.27
N SER A 2 5.50 -17.02 6.78
CA SER A 2 4.97 -16.06 7.77
C SER A 2 4.02 -15.05 7.12
N VAL A 3 3.11 -14.44 7.90
CA VAL A 3 2.23 -13.34 7.42
C VAL A 3 3.04 -12.18 6.86
N HIS A 4 4.20 -11.89 7.45
CA HIS A 4 5.14 -10.91 6.92
C HIS A 4 5.63 -11.26 5.51
N GLY A 5 5.92 -12.54 5.25
CA GLY A 5 6.27 -13.00 3.90
C GLY A 5 5.15 -12.75 2.88
N PHE A 6 3.88 -12.98 3.25
CA PHE A 6 2.75 -12.64 2.38
C PHE A 6 2.65 -11.14 2.11
N VAL A 7 2.90 -10.28 3.11
CA VAL A 7 2.96 -8.82 2.93
C VAL A 7 4.01 -8.45 1.89
N LYS A 8 5.22 -9.01 1.98
CA LYS A 8 6.33 -8.75 1.05
C LYS A 8 6.02 -9.20 -0.38
N ILE A 9 5.35 -10.34 -0.55
CA ILE A 9 4.90 -10.80 -1.87
C ILE A 9 3.89 -9.83 -2.49
N VAL A 10 2.94 -9.32 -1.70
CA VAL A 10 1.97 -8.31 -2.19
C VAL A 10 2.69 -7.02 -2.57
N GLU A 11 3.61 -6.55 -1.73
CA GLU A 11 4.44 -5.37 -2.01
C GLU A 11 5.20 -5.49 -3.33
N PHE A 12 5.86 -6.63 -3.55
CA PHE A 12 6.58 -6.92 -4.80
C PHE A 12 5.67 -6.83 -6.03
N TRP A 13 4.52 -7.52 -6.02
CA TRP A 13 3.62 -7.51 -7.17
C TRP A 13 2.97 -6.14 -7.42
N LEU A 14 2.77 -5.34 -6.37
CA LEU A 14 2.28 -3.97 -6.50
C LEU A 14 3.32 -3.06 -7.14
N LEU A 15 4.59 -3.18 -6.79
CA LEU A 15 5.67 -2.46 -7.46
C LEU A 15 5.79 -2.89 -8.91
N LYS A 16 5.78 -4.20 -9.18
CA LYS A 16 5.82 -4.70 -10.54
C LYS A 16 4.63 -4.24 -11.39
N LEU A 17 3.44 -4.14 -10.81
CA LEU A 17 2.26 -3.57 -11.50
C LEU A 17 2.39 -2.06 -11.71
N HIS A 18 3.08 -1.34 -10.83
CA HIS A 18 3.40 0.07 -11.02
C HIS A 18 4.37 0.26 -12.19
N ASP A 19 5.44 -0.53 -12.23
CA ASP A 19 6.49 -0.44 -13.26
C ASP A 19 5.99 -0.89 -14.65
N ASP A 20 5.27 -2.02 -14.71
CA ASP A 20 4.79 -2.62 -15.98
C ASP A 20 3.48 -1.98 -16.49
N GLY A 21 2.91 -1.01 -15.78
CA GLY A 21 1.62 -0.40 -16.10
C GLY A 21 0.44 -1.38 -16.05
N LYS A 22 -0.55 -1.23 -16.96
CA LYS A 22 -1.78 -2.04 -16.99
C LYS A 22 -1.54 -3.48 -17.50
N ASN A 23 -0.79 -4.27 -16.75
CA ASN A 23 -0.52 -5.67 -17.02
C ASN A 23 -1.55 -6.58 -16.31
N LYS A 24 -2.37 -7.29 -17.09
CA LYS A 24 -3.44 -8.18 -16.58
C LYS A 24 -2.90 -9.36 -15.75
N GLN A 25 -1.73 -9.88 -16.09
CA GLN A 25 -1.11 -10.98 -15.35
C GLN A 25 -0.65 -10.50 -13.97
N ASN A 26 -0.02 -9.34 -13.90
CA ASN A 26 0.39 -8.73 -12.64
C ASN A 26 -0.84 -8.38 -11.78
N GLU A 27 -1.92 -7.86 -12.37
CA GLU A 27 -3.17 -7.58 -11.64
C GLU A 27 -3.77 -8.88 -11.04
N HIS A 28 -3.71 -10.00 -11.78
CA HIS A 28 -4.14 -11.30 -11.28
C HIS A 28 -3.28 -11.77 -10.09
N GLU A 29 -1.95 -11.65 -10.18
CA GLU A 29 -1.05 -12.05 -9.10
C GLU A 29 -1.20 -11.16 -7.86
N VAL A 30 -1.39 -9.85 -8.02
CA VAL A 30 -1.74 -8.94 -6.90
C VAL A 30 -3.03 -9.40 -6.22
N HIS A 31 -4.07 -9.74 -6.98
CA HIS A 31 -5.34 -10.20 -6.43
C HIS A 31 -5.19 -11.50 -5.63
N LYS A 32 -4.47 -12.48 -6.20
CA LYS A 32 -4.17 -13.77 -5.57
C LYS A 32 -3.36 -13.60 -4.29
N ALA A 33 -2.35 -12.74 -4.29
CA ALA A 33 -1.51 -12.44 -3.13
C ALA A 33 -2.32 -11.73 -2.02
N LEU A 34 -3.16 -10.75 -2.37
CA LEU A 34 -4.04 -10.07 -1.41
C LEU A 34 -5.07 -11.00 -0.78
N LYS A 35 -5.59 -11.97 -1.53
CA LYS A 35 -6.50 -13.01 -1.01
C LYS A 35 -5.77 -13.89 0.00
N ARG A 36 -4.61 -14.44 -0.36
CA ARG A 36 -3.77 -15.24 0.54
C ARG A 36 -3.40 -14.48 1.82
N LEU A 37 -3.03 -13.20 1.69
CA LEU A 37 -2.76 -12.35 2.84
C LEU A 37 -3.99 -12.25 3.74
N LYS A 38 -5.18 -11.95 3.18
CA LYS A 38 -6.43 -11.87 3.94
C LYS A 38 -6.71 -13.16 4.72
N ASP A 39 -6.55 -14.32 4.08
CA ASP A 39 -6.81 -15.62 4.70
C ASP A 39 -5.80 -15.89 5.84
N ALA A 40 -4.55 -15.45 5.70
CA ALA A 40 -3.53 -15.57 6.75
C ALA A 40 -3.76 -14.63 7.95
N LEU A 41 -4.62 -13.60 7.83
CA LEU A 41 -4.87 -12.64 8.92
C LEU A 41 -5.76 -13.19 10.04
N HIS A 42 -6.42 -14.33 9.87
CA HIS A 42 -7.28 -14.92 10.90
C HIS A 42 -6.57 -15.05 12.26
N HIS A 43 -5.27 -15.34 12.25
CA HIS A 43 -4.46 -15.47 13.47
C HIS A 43 -3.58 -14.25 13.77
N HIS A 44 -3.50 -13.27 12.86
CA HIS A 44 -2.58 -12.14 12.96
C HIS A 44 -3.25 -10.81 12.59
N PRO A 45 -4.20 -10.33 13.40
CA PRO A 45 -5.02 -9.16 13.07
C PRO A 45 -4.22 -7.86 12.95
N LEU A 46 -3.00 -7.81 13.51
CA LEU A 46 -2.06 -6.68 13.43
C LEU A 46 -1.75 -6.30 11.98
N PHE A 47 -1.70 -7.28 11.07
CA PHE A 47 -1.38 -7.04 9.65
C PHE A 47 -2.58 -6.58 8.81
N ASP A 48 -3.81 -6.55 9.36
CA ASP A 48 -4.99 -6.11 8.60
C ASP A 48 -4.91 -4.64 8.22
N ALA A 49 -4.31 -3.82 9.08
CA ALA A 49 -4.03 -2.41 8.76
C ALA A 49 -3.12 -2.31 7.53
N ARG A 50 -1.98 -3.02 7.52
CA ARG A 50 -1.06 -3.06 6.38
C ARG A 50 -1.72 -3.59 5.12
N ARG A 51 -2.55 -4.64 5.23
CA ARG A 51 -3.33 -5.17 4.10
C ARG A 51 -4.29 -4.12 3.53
N LEU A 52 -4.97 -3.34 4.37
CA LEU A 52 -5.84 -2.25 3.94
C LEU A 52 -5.06 -1.17 3.19
N HIS A 53 -3.85 -0.86 3.63
CA HIS A 53 -2.97 0.10 2.97
C HIS A 53 -2.53 -0.40 1.58
N LEU A 54 -2.05 -1.64 1.48
CA LEU A 54 -1.69 -2.28 0.21
C LEU A 54 -2.88 -2.34 -0.77
N LEU A 55 -4.08 -2.64 -0.25
CA LEU A 55 -5.31 -2.62 -1.04
C LEU A 55 -5.67 -1.21 -1.49
N ALA A 56 -5.38 -0.18 -0.70
CA ALA A 56 -5.59 1.19 -1.12
C ALA A 56 -4.69 1.54 -2.31
N TYR A 57 -3.42 1.15 -2.25
CA TYR A 57 -2.48 1.36 -3.36
C TYR A 57 -2.89 0.61 -4.63
N HIS A 58 -3.32 -0.65 -4.51
CA HIS A 58 -3.89 -1.38 -5.64
C HIS A 58 -5.08 -0.65 -6.29
N ASN A 59 -5.97 -0.03 -5.50
CA ASN A 59 -7.07 0.77 -6.04
C ASN A 59 -6.57 2.05 -6.71
N LEU A 60 -5.49 2.66 -6.20
CA LEU A 60 -4.86 3.82 -6.80
C LEU A 60 -4.31 3.49 -8.20
N LEU A 61 -3.54 2.40 -8.34
CA LEU A 61 -3.00 1.92 -9.62
C LEU A 61 -4.09 1.66 -10.67
N ARG A 62 -5.30 1.29 -10.21
CA ARG A 62 -6.47 1.06 -11.07
C ARG A 62 -7.29 2.32 -11.36
N GLY A 63 -6.82 3.50 -10.95
CA GLY A 63 -7.55 4.77 -11.09
C GLY A 63 -8.78 4.91 -10.19
N LYS A 64 -9.01 3.99 -9.25
CA LYS A 64 -10.19 3.98 -8.36
C LYS A 64 -9.94 4.85 -7.13
N LYS A 65 -9.78 6.16 -7.34
CA LYS A 65 -9.39 7.16 -6.31
C LYS A 65 -10.28 7.12 -5.06
N ASP A 66 -11.61 7.07 -5.22
CA ASP A 66 -12.53 7.04 -4.07
C ASP A 66 -12.39 5.76 -3.23
N LYS A 67 -12.21 4.61 -3.90
CA LYS A 67 -11.97 3.34 -3.22
C LYS A 67 -10.63 3.36 -2.50
N CYS A 68 -9.59 3.95 -3.09
CA CYS A 68 -8.30 4.14 -2.44
C CYS A 68 -8.44 4.98 -1.16
N LYS A 69 -9.03 6.18 -1.25
CA LYS A 69 -9.26 7.06 -0.09
C LYS A 69 -10.05 6.36 1.02
N ALA A 70 -11.12 5.63 0.66
CA ALA A 70 -11.91 4.87 1.62
C ALA A 70 -11.08 3.79 2.33
N LYS A 71 -10.20 3.08 1.61
CA LYS A 71 -9.31 2.07 2.22
C LYS A 71 -8.23 2.69 3.11
N LEU A 72 -7.63 3.82 2.72
CA LEU A 72 -6.68 4.54 3.57
C LEU A 72 -7.31 5.04 4.87
N ARG A 73 -8.53 5.61 4.81
CA ARG A 73 -9.26 6.02 6.04
C ARG A 73 -9.53 4.83 6.95
N LYS A 74 -9.92 3.68 6.37
CA LYS A 74 -10.14 2.45 7.13
C LYS A 74 -8.84 1.91 7.74
N CYS A 75 -7.72 1.97 7.01
CA CYS A 75 -6.39 1.67 7.52
C CYS A 75 -6.07 2.54 8.73
N CYS A 76 -6.13 3.87 8.58
CA CYS A 76 -5.83 4.83 9.65
C CYS A 76 -6.70 4.61 10.90
N SER A 77 -8.02 4.44 10.74
CA SER A 77 -8.92 4.15 11.86
C SER A 77 -8.56 2.84 12.59
N ARG A 78 -8.22 1.78 11.83
CA ARG A 78 -7.84 0.50 12.40
C ARG A 78 -6.47 0.56 13.10
N SER A 79 -5.48 1.19 12.48
CA SER A 79 -4.15 1.38 13.04
C SER A 79 -4.20 2.17 14.34
N LYS A 80 -4.98 3.26 14.42
CA LYS A 80 -5.19 4.03 15.65
C LYS A 80 -5.75 3.18 16.78
N ARG A 81 -6.77 2.36 16.50
CA ARG A 81 -7.37 1.47 17.50
C ARG A 81 -6.38 0.43 18.05
N MET A 82 -5.40 0.03 17.24
CA MET A 82 -4.44 -1.01 17.56
C MET A 82 -3.08 -0.47 18.04
N GLY A 83 -2.92 0.85 18.17
CA GLY A 83 -1.65 1.48 18.55
C GLY A 83 -0.54 1.38 17.49
N LEU A 84 -0.89 1.14 16.22
CA LEU A 84 0.07 0.99 15.11
C LEU A 84 0.44 2.36 14.52
N TRP A 85 1.15 3.19 15.30
CA TRP A 85 1.40 4.60 14.97
C TRP A 85 2.15 4.81 13.65
N LEU A 86 3.16 3.97 13.35
CA LEU A 86 3.88 4.05 12.07
C LEU A 86 2.93 3.88 10.87
N GLU A 87 1.97 2.94 10.96
CA GLU A 87 1.02 2.72 9.87
C GLU A 87 0.01 3.88 9.75
N VAL A 88 -0.32 4.57 10.86
CA VAL A 88 -1.12 5.79 10.86
C VAL A 88 -0.39 6.91 10.12
N GLU A 89 0.86 7.15 10.47
CA GLU A 89 1.71 8.16 9.83
C GLU A 89 1.83 7.91 8.33
N TRP A 90 2.09 6.66 7.94
CA TRP A 90 2.20 6.27 6.53
C TRP A 90 0.90 6.45 5.76
N ALA A 91 -0.23 6.02 6.33
CA ALA A 91 -1.53 6.19 5.66
C ALA A 91 -1.89 7.67 5.49
N ASN A 92 -1.54 8.52 6.44
CA ASN A 92 -1.77 9.97 6.36
C ASN A 92 -0.83 10.64 5.34
N LYS A 93 0.46 10.28 5.34
CA LYS A 93 1.43 10.76 4.34
C LYS A 93 0.98 10.42 2.93
N ASN A 94 0.65 9.15 2.68
CA ASN A 94 0.17 8.70 1.38
C ASN A 94 -1.19 9.31 0.99
N MET A 95 -2.08 9.60 1.95
CA MET A 95 -3.32 10.34 1.68
C MET A 95 -3.04 11.75 1.16
N LYS A 96 -1.99 12.41 1.65
CA LYS A 96 -1.57 13.73 1.15
C LYS A 96 -0.87 13.58 -0.20
N GLU A 97 0.18 12.77 -0.28
CA GLU A 97 1.05 12.68 -1.47
C GLU A 97 0.32 12.16 -2.72
N TRP A 98 -0.53 11.16 -2.57
CA TRP A 98 -1.22 10.56 -3.72
C TRP A 98 -2.37 11.40 -4.26
N PHE A 99 -2.86 12.38 -3.49
CA PHE A 99 -4.07 13.14 -3.81
C PHE A 99 -3.93 14.66 -3.77
N ASN A 100 -2.82 15.20 -3.25
CA ASN A 100 -2.48 16.60 -3.41
C ASN A 100 -1.77 16.81 -4.77
N ASP A 101 -2.20 17.84 -5.47
CA ASP A 101 -1.66 18.30 -6.76
C ASP A 101 -0.56 19.36 -6.59
N GLU A 102 -0.16 19.68 -5.35
CA GLU A 102 0.94 20.60 -5.11
C GLU A 102 2.25 19.98 -5.60
N LYS A 103 2.97 20.79 -6.40
CA LYS A 103 4.21 20.47 -7.10
C LYS A 103 5.13 19.62 -6.24
N GLU A 104 5.70 18.61 -6.88
CA GLU A 104 6.84 17.82 -6.39
C GLU A 104 7.84 18.73 -5.65
N SER A 105 7.76 18.74 -4.33
CA SER A 105 8.87 19.20 -3.51
C SER A 105 9.95 18.12 -3.62
N GLU A 106 11.09 18.53 -4.14
CA GLU A 106 12.37 17.84 -4.39
C GLU A 106 12.95 17.06 -3.17
N GLU A 107 12.16 16.24 -2.48
CA GLU A 107 12.61 15.37 -1.38
C GLU A 107 12.47 13.87 -1.69
N SER A 108 12.02 13.49 -2.89
CA SER A 108 11.84 12.08 -3.28
C SER A 108 13.14 11.32 -3.58
N GLU A 109 14.31 11.97 -3.54
CA GLU A 109 15.62 11.33 -3.72
C GLU A 109 16.37 11.01 -2.41
N LYS A 110 15.68 10.84 -1.28
CA LYS A 110 16.33 10.22 -0.11
C LYS A 110 16.39 8.71 -0.31
N GLY A 111 17.54 8.26 -0.81
CA GLY A 111 17.88 6.87 -1.09
C GLY A 111 17.47 5.89 0.01
N TYR A 112 17.03 4.71 -0.42
CA TYR A 112 16.57 3.61 0.42
C TYR A 112 17.68 3.16 1.40
N GLN A 113 17.54 3.52 2.69
CA GLN A 113 18.55 3.21 3.72
C GLN A 113 18.44 1.78 4.32
N GLY A 114 17.71 0.86 3.69
CA GLY A 114 17.70 -0.56 4.07
C GLY A 114 17.06 -0.90 5.44
N THR A 115 16.75 0.10 6.27
CA THR A 115 16.06 -0.02 7.57
C THR A 115 14.80 0.87 7.66
N SER A 116 14.51 1.59 6.57
CA SER A 116 13.50 2.65 6.48
C SER A 116 12.28 2.22 5.64
N MET A 117 11.09 2.51 6.20
CA MET A 117 9.80 2.72 5.53
C MET A 117 9.65 2.17 4.10
N PHE A 118 8.91 1.07 3.92
CA PHE A 118 8.45 0.70 2.57
C PHE A 118 7.28 1.60 2.16
N THR A 119 7.62 2.76 1.60
CA THR A 119 6.69 3.72 1.00
C THR A 119 6.36 3.27 -0.42
N LEU A 120 5.08 3.05 -0.68
CA LEU A 120 4.60 2.74 -2.04
C LEU A 120 4.64 4.03 -2.87
N PRO A 121 5.35 4.06 -4.01
CA PRO A 121 5.59 5.28 -4.77
C PRO A 121 4.31 5.81 -5.40
N LYS A 122 4.18 7.13 -5.53
CA LYS A 122 3.07 7.74 -6.27
C LYS A 122 3.12 7.28 -7.73
N PRO A 123 2.00 6.84 -8.35
CA PRO A 123 1.97 6.57 -9.79
C PRO A 123 2.35 7.83 -10.58
N THR A 124 3.33 7.72 -11.46
CA THR A 124 3.62 8.76 -12.45
C THR A 124 2.41 8.94 -13.36
N ARG A 125 2.06 10.18 -13.68
CA ARG A 125 1.01 10.48 -14.67
C ARG A 125 1.63 10.24 -16.04
N ASP A 126 1.07 9.32 -16.82
CA ASP A 126 1.17 9.36 -18.29
C ASP A 126 0.37 10.55 -18.81
#